data_AF-A0A2V7UMX3-F1
#
_entry.id   AF-A0A2V7UMX3-F1
#
_cell.length_a   1.000
_cell.length_b   1.000
_cell.length_c   1.000
_cell.angle_alpha   90.00
_cell.angle_beta   90.00
_cell.angle_gamma   90.00
#
_symmetry.space_group_name_H-M   'P 1'
#
loop_
_entity.id
_entity.type
_entity.pdbx_description
1 polymer ?
#
loop_
_entity_poly.entity_id
_entity_poly.type
_entity_poly.pdbx_seq_one_letter_code
_entity_poly.pdbx_strand_id
1 'polypeptide(L)'
;MASPFRDRVYVTWTRFTDFFSKQKASFSAPIMLSYSDDGLSWSPGKAISGFSPTLCNARILGAPGQCDVNQESYPAVAPDGKVYVSFTNFNTIVNSQILVVSSKDGGSTWGPPARVDFIQEGNLPLSPEGEPVLTGCRFRLTAKSNTATDPNDPTGNTVYVVWADSRNGSWDPDLGNFRTNSDVFLGRSADGGMTWSVLPVDSSLNDQFFPWVAVAPDGRVDVGYMDRAYSASQAECRYGYSLTRLTFSASGDLASSVKSRLDSSLSDPGNSFWFGTNSAFIGDYSAIAVDTGGRTWALWTDERAPVSEADLRRGQHAVAALAP
;
A
#
# COMPACT_ATOMS: atom_id res chain seq x y z
N MET A 1 -0.87 -26.76 13.77
CA MET A 1 -1.73 -26.42 14.93
C MET A 1 -2.44 -25.13 14.58
N ALA A 2 -3.73 -24.98 14.91
CA ALA A 2 -4.46 -23.74 14.65
C ALA A 2 -4.00 -22.63 15.61
N SER A 3 -4.03 -21.37 15.15
CA SER A 3 -3.71 -20.19 15.97
C SER A 3 -4.52 -20.19 17.28
N PRO A 4 -3.93 -19.80 18.43
CA PRO A 4 -4.67 -19.60 19.67
C PRO A 4 -5.66 -18.42 19.61
N PHE A 5 -5.57 -17.58 18.58
CA PHE A 5 -6.45 -16.43 18.35
C PHE A 5 -7.39 -16.67 17.14
N ARG A 6 -7.77 -17.93 16.92
CA ARG A 6 -8.71 -18.29 15.86
C ARG A 6 -9.98 -17.45 15.98
N ASP A 7 -10.53 -17.06 14.83
CA ASP A 7 -11.77 -16.26 14.69
C ASP A 7 -11.67 -14.79 15.19
N ARG A 8 -10.51 -14.36 15.69
CA ARG A 8 -10.28 -12.95 16.04
C ARG A 8 -10.20 -12.06 14.80
N VAL A 9 -10.94 -10.96 14.84
CA VAL A 9 -10.93 -9.90 13.82
C VAL A 9 -10.16 -8.69 14.36
N TYR A 10 -9.35 -8.08 13.49
CA TYR A 10 -8.57 -6.88 13.79
C TYR A 10 -9.01 -5.70 12.93
N VAL A 11 -9.10 -4.53 13.52
CA VAL A 11 -9.31 -3.26 12.81
C VAL A 11 -8.21 -2.30 13.21
N THR A 12 -7.53 -1.74 12.22
CA THR A 12 -6.53 -0.67 12.40
C THR A 12 -6.99 0.61 11.74
N TRP A 13 -6.64 1.75 12.33
CA TRP A 13 -6.96 3.05 11.75
C TRP A 13 -5.97 4.12 12.20
N THR A 14 -5.84 5.16 11.39
CA THR A 14 -5.15 6.38 11.80
C THR A 14 -6.09 7.25 12.64
N ARG A 15 -5.66 7.62 13.84
CA ARG A 15 -6.43 8.56 14.68
C ARG A 15 -5.86 9.97 14.56
N PHE A 16 -6.43 10.79 13.68
CA PHE A 16 -6.12 12.21 13.61
C PHE A 16 -6.63 12.93 14.86
N THR A 17 -5.73 13.27 15.77
CA THR A 17 -6.04 14.14 16.90
C THR A 17 -5.72 15.57 16.48
N ASP A 18 -6.78 16.37 16.38
CA ASP A 18 -6.83 17.77 15.93
C ASP A 18 -6.87 17.97 14.40
N PHE A 19 -8.07 18.26 13.89
CA PHE A 19 -8.23 18.96 12.62
C PHE A 19 -7.84 20.42 12.85
N PHE A 20 -7.00 20.97 11.97
CA PHE A 20 -6.61 22.37 11.86
C PHE A 20 -7.60 23.36 12.49
N SER A 21 -7.47 23.59 13.80
CA SER A 21 -8.13 24.68 14.49
C SER A 21 -7.08 25.77 14.65
N LYS A 22 -7.45 27.03 14.39
CA LYS A 22 -6.55 28.18 14.56
C LYS A 22 -6.04 28.36 16.01
N GLN A 23 -6.44 27.50 16.94
CA GLN A 23 -6.19 27.62 18.38
C GLN A 23 -5.46 26.40 19.00
N LYS A 24 -5.24 25.31 18.27
CA LYS A 24 -4.51 24.14 18.78
C LYS A 24 -3.39 23.72 17.83
N ALA A 25 -2.16 23.81 18.33
CA ALA A 25 -0.94 23.38 17.65
C ALA A 25 -0.51 22.00 18.14
N SER A 26 -1.38 21.00 18.06
CA SER A 26 -1.02 19.59 18.24
C SER A 26 -1.47 18.86 16.98
N PHE A 27 -0.59 18.09 16.34
CA PHE A 27 -0.94 17.18 15.25
C PHE A 27 -0.31 15.85 15.60
N SER A 28 -1.16 14.86 15.84
CA SER A 28 -0.76 13.48 16.08
C SER A 28 -1.75 12.58 15.35
N ALA A 29 -1.21 11.60 14.66
CA ALA A 29 -1.85 10.61 13.84
C ALA A 29 -1.24 9.23 14.15
N PRO A 30 -1.36 8.71 15.40
CA PRO A 30 -0.91 7.36 15.71
C PRO A 30 -1.75 6.32 14.97
N ILE A 31 -1.16 5.17 14.68
CA ILE A 31 -1.91 3.99 14.26
C ILE A 31 -2.52 3.34 15.49
N MET A 32 -3.82 3.11 15.41
CA MET A 32 -4.62 2.48 16.44
C MET A 32 -5.02 1.07 16.01
N LEU A 33 -5.28 0.20 16.98
CA LEU A 33 -5.86 -1.12 16.76
C LEU A 33 -6.95 -1.44 17.79
N SER A 34 -7.98 -2.15 17.34
CA SER A 34 -8.98 -2.82 18.17
C SER A 34 -9.22 -4.23 17.61
N TYR A 35 -9.55 -5.18 18.47
CA TYR A 35 -9.87 -6.55 18.07
C TYR A 35 -11.17 -7.04 18.71
N SER A 36 -11.76 -8.06 18.08
CA SER A 36 -12.96 -8.73 18.55
C SER A 36 -12.85 -10.23 18.32
N ASP A 37 -13.29 -11.03 19.30
CA ASP A 37 -13.33 -12.50 19.22
C ASP A 37 -14.72 -13.02 18.78
N ASP A 38 -15.73 -12.15 18.73
CA ASP A 38 -17.13 -12.50 18.43
C ASP A 38 -17.74 -11.62 17.31
N GLY A 39 -17.01 -10.60 16.84
CA GLY A 39 -17.49 -9.59 15.90
C GLY A 39 -18.49 -8.57 16.48
N LEU A 40 -18.87 -8.71 17.75
CA LEU A 40 -19.89 -7.89 18.42
C LEU A 40 -19.28 -6.96 19.48
N SER A 41 -18.35 -7.49 20.26
CA SER A 41 -17.69 -6.82 21.38
C SER A 41 -16.23 -6.52 20.99
N TRP A 42 -15.82 -5.27 21.16
CA TRP A 42 -14.51 -4.80 20.70
C TRP A 42 -13.64 -4.34 21.86
N SER A 43 -12.34 -4.63 21.79
CA SER A 43 -11.36 -4.10 22.74
C SER A 43 -11.29 -2.57 22.63
N PRO A 44 -10.91 -1.85 23.71
CA PRO A 44 -10.56 -0.44 23.58
C PRO A 44 -9.48 -0.22 22.52
N GLY A 45 -9.55 0.89 21.81
CA GLY A 45 -8.54 1.26 20.82
C GLY A 45 -7.18 1.53 21.47
N LYS A 46 -6.15 0.83 21.02
CA LYS A 46 -4.77 0.95 21.51
C LYS A 46 -3.87 1.55 20.44
N ALA A 47 -3.04 2.54 20.78
CA ALA A 47 -2.00 3.03 19.87
C ALA A 47 -0.86 2.01 19.75
N ILE A 48 -0.45 1.70 18.52
CA ILE A 48 0.49 0.61 18.22
C ILE A 48 1.75 1.05 17.45
N SER A 49 1.79 2.27 16.91
CA SER A 49 2.90 2.74 16.07
C SER A 49 4.25 2.88 16.81
N GLY A 50 4.23 2.96 18.15
CA GLY A 50 5.41 2.82 18.99
C GLY A 50 6.36 4.02 19.03
N PHE A 51 7.60 3.75 19.46
CA PHE A 51 8.66 4.73 19.65
C PHE A 51 9.98 4.20 19.08
N SER A 52 10.70 5.05 18.35
CA SER A 52 12.07 4.83 17.91
C SER A 52 12.78 6.17 17.69
N PRO A 53 13.74 6.57 18.54
CA PRO A 53 14.50 7.81 18.34
C PRO A 53 15.34 7.85 17.06
N THR A 54 15.67 6.69 16.49
CA THR A 54 16.45 6.59 15.25
C THR A 54 15.58 6.65 14.00
N LEU A 55 14.37 6.08 14.05
CA LEU A 55 13.44 6.09 12.90
C LEU A 55 12.54 7.32 12.91
N CYS A 56 12.03 7.72 14.07
CA CYS A 56 11.06 8.81 14.23
C CYS A 56 11.76 10.03 14.85
N ASN A 57 12.75 10.54 14.13
CA ASN A 57 13.69 11.56 14.59
C ASN A 57 13.23 12.99 14.28
N ALA A 58 12.31 13.19 13.34
CA ALA A 58 11.68 14.48 13.09
C ALA A 58 10.48 14.65 14.03
N ARG A 59 10.75 15.27 15.18
CA ARG A 59 9.70 15.63 16.14
C ARG A 59 8.90 16.80 15.58
N ILE A 60 7.62 16.58 15.32
CA ILE A 60 6.67 17.65 14.99
C ILE A 60 6.08 18.18 16.30
N LEU A 61 5.19 17.43 16.96
CA LEU A 61 4.49 17.87 18.18
C LEU A 61 4.41 16.80 19.29
N GLY A 62 4.66 15.52 18.98
CA GLY A 62 4.65 14.40 19.93
C GLY A 62 5.85 14.32 20.89
N ALA A 63 5.95 13.21 21.63
CA ALA A 63 7.09 12.93 22.50
C ALA A 63 8.35 12.59 21.67
N PRO A 64 9.58 12.81 22.21
CA PRO A 64 10.82 12.45 21.51
C PRO A 64 10.83 10.97 21.08
N GLY A 65 11.14 10.74 19.80
CA GLY A 65 11.18 9.39 19.22
C GLY A 65 9.81 8.74 19.03
N GLN A 66 8.70 9.42 19.31
CA GLN A 66 7.37 8.87 19.08
C GLN A 66 7.07 8.80 17.57
N CYS A 67 6.61 7.64 17.11
CA CYS A 67 6.17 7.47 15.72
C CYS A 67 4.68 7.79 15.64
N ASP A 68 4.34 9.07 15.65
CA ASP A 68 2.97 9.56 15.81
C ASP A 68 2.45 10.38 14.64
N VAL A 69 3.17 10.45 13.53
CA VAL A 69 2.68 11.06 12.30
C VAL A 69 2.61 9.97 11.25
N ASN A 70 1.49 9.26 11.18
CA ASN A 70 1.34 8.06 10.37
C ASN A 70 0.03 8.06 9.59
N GLN A 71 0.00 7.32 8.48
CA GLN A 71 -1.21 7.04 7.71
C GLN A 71 -1.17 5.62 7.12
N GLU A 72 -2.30 5.18 6.54
CA GLU A 72 -2.35 4.02 5.64
C GLU A 72 -1.95 2.68 6.30
N SER A 73 -2.57 2.36 7.43
CA SER A 73 -2.30 1.10 8.14
C SER A 73 -2.89 -0.12 7.43
N TYR A 74 -2.09 -1.19 7.27
CA TYR A 74 -2.56 -2.49 6.76
C TYR A 74 -2.24 -3.62 7.75
N PRO A 75 -3.25 -4.29 8.33
CA PRO A 75 -3.04 -5.44 9.20
C PRO A 75 -2.94 -6.74 8.40
N ALA A 76 -2.07 -7.66 8.83
CA ALA A 76 -2.00 -9.04 8.36
C ALA A 76 -1.77 -10.00 9.54
N VAL A 77 -2.37 -11.19 9.48
CA VAL A 77 -2.28 -12.20 10.55
C VAL A 77 -1.57 -13.44 10.00
N ALA A 78 -0.51 -13.88 10.67
CA ALA A 78 0.23 -15.07 10.30
C ALA A 78 -0.43 -16.34 10.85
N PRO A 79 -0.12 -17.54 10.31
CA PRO A 79 -0.75 -18.80 10.75
C PRO A 79 -0.62 -19.11 12.24
N ASP A 80 0.45 -18.66 12.89
CA ASP A 80 0.71 -18.84 14.32
C ASP A 80 -0.06 -17.85 15.21
N GLY A 81 -0.76 -16.87 14.63
CA GLY A 81 -1.47 -15.81 15.34
C GLY A 81 -0.67 -14.52 15.57
N LYS A 82 0.55 -14.41 15.03
CA LYS A 82 1.24 -13.12 15.00
C LYS A 82 0.46 -12.13 14.14
N VAL A 83 0.43 -10.89 14.58
CA VAL A 83 -0.20 -9.78 13.85
C VAL A 83 0.89 -8.82 13.42
N TYR A 84 0.87 -8.44 12.14
CA TYR A 84 1.73 -7.43 11.54
C TYR A 84 0.87 -6.25 11.13
N VAL A 85 1.36 -5.03 11.36
CA VAL A 85 0.72 -3.82 10.84
C VAL A 85 1.78 -2.95 10.20
N SER A 86 1.71 -2.80 8.88
CA SER A 86 2.47 -1.78 8.17
C SER A 86 1.74 -0.45 8.21
N PHE A 87 2.48 0.64 8.05
CA PHE A 87 1.94 1.98 7.87
C PHE A 87 3.01 2.92 7.30
N THR A 88 2.56 3.99 6.66
CA THR A 88 3.41 5.09 6.24
C THR A 88 3.66 6.01 7.43
N ASN A 89 4.91 6.40 7.66
CA ASN A 89 5.33 7.31 8.72
C ASN A 89 6.06 8.54 8.14
N PHE A 90 5.77 9.70 8.71
CA PHE A 90 6.28 11.01 8.28
C PHE A 90 7.13 11.70 9.36
N ASN A 91 7.57 10.97 10.40
CA ASN A 91 8.46 11.51 11.44
C ASN A 91 9.94 11.50 10.98
N THR A 92 10.19 11.92 9.75
CA THR A 92 11.49 11.99 9.08
C THR A 92 11.70 13.39 8.48
N ILE A 93 12.94 13.73 8.11
CA ILE A 93 13.28 15.08 7.61
C ILE A 93 13.09 15.22 6.10
N VAL A 94 13.32 14.15 5.33
CA VAL A 94 13.40 14.20 3.87
C VAL A 94 12.32 13.33 3.25
N ASN A 95 12.45 12.01 3.40
CA ASN A 95 11.55 11.04 2.81
C ASN A 95 10.65 10.41 3.87
N SER A 96 9.38 10.22 3.54
CA SER A 96 8.48 9.32 4.26
C SER A 96 9.09 7.91 4.35
N GLN A 97 8.63 7.10 5.30
CA GLN A 97 9.15 5.74 5.48
C GLN A 97 8.01 4.75 5.73
N ILE A 98 8.25 3.49 5.36
CA ILE A 98 7.34 2.39 5.65
C ILE A 98 7.81 1.71 6.92
N LEU A 99 6.95 1.70 7.94
CA LEU A 99 7.21 1.02 9.20
C LEU A 99 6.28 -0.17 9.36
N VAL A 100 6.77 -1.20 10.05
CA VAL A 100 5.99 -2.35 10.49
C VAL A 100 6.14 -2.52 11.99
N VAL A 101 5.03 -2.77 12.68
CA VAL A 101 4.99 -3.24 14.07
C VAL A 101 4.36 -4.63 14.11
N SER A 102 4.77 -5.45 15.08
CA SER A 102 4.23 -6.79 15.23
C SER A 102 3.85 -7.13 16.67
N SER A 103 2.87 -8.02 16.79
CA SER A 103 2.38 -8.59 18.05
C SER A 103 2.45 -10.11 17.98
N LYS A 104 2.96 -10.74 19.05
CA LYS A 104 3.06 -12.21 19.19
C LYS A 104 1.96 -12.81 20.07
N ASP A 105 1.10 -11.97 20.64
CA ASP A 105 0.09 -12.32 21.64
C ASP A 105 -1.31 -11.80 21.23
N GLY A 106 -1.58 -11.87 19.92
CA GLY A 106 -2.89 -11.61 19.36
C GLY A 106 -3.33 -10.15 19.45
N GLY A 107 -2.40 -9.20 19.49
CA GLY A 107 -2.64 -7.76 19.55
C GLY A 107 -2.56 -7.16 20.97
N SER A 108 -2.22 -7.96 22.00
CA SER A 108 -2.19 -7.52 23.39
C SER A 108 -0.97 -6.63 23.68
N THR A 109 0.21 -7.01 23.21
CA THR A 109 1.46 -6.23 23.26
C THR A 109 2.10 -6.11 21.89
N TRP A 110 2.93 -5.08 21.71
CA TRP A 110 3.53 -4.72 20.42
C TRP A 110 5.02 -4.47 20.57
N GLY A 111 5.79 -4.98 19.61
CA GLY A 111 7.22 -4.69 19.49
C GLY A 111 7.49 -3.27 19.01
N PRO A 112 8.76 -2.83 19.03
CA PRO A 112 9.15 -1.56 18.44
C PRO A 112 8.94 -1.57 16.91
N PRO A 113 8.77 -0.40 16.27
CA PRO A 113 8.67 -0.32 14.82
C PRO A 113 10.00 -0.68 14.15
N ALA A 114 9.90 -1.42 13.05
CA ALA A 114 11.00 -1.71 12.13
C ALA A 114 10.73 -1.05 10.77
N ARG A 115 11.76 -0.50 10.13
CA ARG A 115 11.63 0.11 8.81
C ARG A 115 11.78 -0.95 7.72
N VAL A 116 10.84 -0.95 6.77
CA VAL A 116 10.92 -1.72 5.54
C VAL A 116 11.84 -1.01 4.55
N ASP A 117 11.49 0.22 4.18
CA ASP A 117 12.29 1.10 3.33
C ASP A 117 11.88 2.57 3.53
N PHE A 118 12.63 3.49 2.94
CA PHE A 118 12.15 4.84 2.63
C PHE A 118 11.24 4.85 1.40
N ILE A 119 10.32 5.80 1.36
CA ILE A 119 9.46 6.07 0.21
C ILE A 119 10.05 7.27 -0.52
N GLN A 120 10.41 7.09 -1.78
CA GLN A 120 11.07 8.12 -2.58
C GLN A 120 10.04 8.92 -3.40
N GLU A 121 9.50 9.97 -2.78
CA GLU A 121 8.44 10.81 -3.35
C GLU A 121 8.97 12.12 -3.95
N GLY A 122 10.26 12.45 -3.73
CA GLY A 122 10.86 13.72 -4.15
C GLY A 122 10.96 13.95 -5.66
N ASN A 123 10.75 12.90 -6.47
CA ASN A 123 10.71 12.97 -7.93
C ASN A 123 9.29 12.96 -8.50
N LEU A 124 8.26 13.16 -7.65
CA LEU A 124 6.88 13.32 -8.12
C LEU A 124 6.62 14.81 -8.43
N PRO A 125 6.08 15.15 -9.62
CA PRO A 125 5.53 16.47 -9.86
C PRO A 125 4.34 16.73 -8.92
N LEU A 126 4.06 18.01 -8.67
CA LEU A 126 2.89 18.43 -7.92
C LEU A 126 1.76 18.88 -8.85
N SER A 127 0.53 18.51 -8.51
CA SER A 127 -0.68 19.10 -9.08
C SER A 127 -0.80 20.59 -8.72
N PRO A 128 -1.69 21.36 -9.40
CA PRO A 128 -2.00 22.73 -8.99
C PRO A 128 -2.46 22.85 -7.53
N GLU A 129 -3.05 21.79 -6.99
CA GLU A 129 -3.51 21.68 -5.60
C GLU A 129 -2.37 21.33 -4.61
N GLY A 130 -1.16 21.06 -5.10
CA GLY A 130 0.01 20.74 -4.29
C GLY A 130 0.17 19.25 -3.93
N GLU A 131 -0.67 18.39 -4.49
CA GLU A 131 -0.61 16.94 -4.27
C GLU A 131 0.41 16.27 -5.22
N PRO A 132 1.15 15.24 -4.77
CA PRO A 132 2.00 14.42 -5.65
C PRO A 132 1.17 13.71 -6.72
N VAL A 133 1.62 13.78 -7.98
CA VAL A 133 0.96 13.15 -9.14
C VAL A 133 1.97 12.46 -10.05
N LEU A 134 1.49 11.64 -10.99
CA LEU A 134 2.33 11.08 -12.05
C LEU A 134 2.47 12.07 -13.21
N THR A 135 3.56 11.99 -13.99
CA THR A 135 3.69 12.77 -15.22
C THR A 135 2.48 12.52 -16.14
N GLY A 136 1.88 13.59 -16.66
CA GLY A 136 0.70 13.55 -17.53
C GLY A 136 -0.63 13.32 -16.81
N CYS A 137 -0.63 13.00 -15.51
CA CYS A 137 -1.82 12.75 -14.71
C CYS A 137 -2.10 13.88 -13.71
N ARG A 138 -3.33 13.91 -13.19
CA ARG A 138 -3.75 14.85 -12.13
C ARG A 138 -4.24 14.19 -10.86
N PHE A 139 -4.48 12.88 -10.87
CA PHE A 139 -4.94 12.19 -9.67
C PHE A 139 -3.83 12.12 -8.64
N ARG A 140 -4.19 12.36 -7.37
CA ARG A 140 -3.25 12.25 -6.26
C ARG A 140 -2.72 10.82 -6.13
N LEU A 141 -1.44 10.69 -5.82
CA LEU A 141 -0.79 9.45 -5.43
C LEU A 141 -0.57 9.43 -3.92
N THR A 142 -0.64 8.23 -3.35
CA THR A 142 -0.13 7.96 -2.02
C THR A 142 0.62 6.64 -2.02
N ALA A 143 1.66 6.54 -1.20
CA ALA A 143 2.48 5.36 -1.07
C ALA A 143 1.77 4.28 -0.25
N LYS A 144 1.01 3.41 -0.93
CA LYS A 144 0.28 2.33 -0.26
C LYS A 144 1.21 1.19 0.12
N SER A 145 1.32 0.94 1.43
CA SER A 145 2.20 -0.09 2.00
C SER A 145 1.42 -1.37 2.36
N ASN A 146 0.72 -1.99 1.41
CA ASN A 146 -0.11 -3.17 1.70
C ASN A 146 0.72 -4.35 2.22
N THR A 147 0.18 -5.13 3.16
CA THR A 147 0.90 -6.21 3.86
C THR A 147 0.21 -7.56 3.73
N ALA A 148 0.99 -8.63 3.53
CA ALA A 148 0.52 -10.00 3.60
C ALA A 148 1.52 -10.91 4.32
N THR A 149 1.02 -11.95 4.99
CA THR A 149 1.81 -13.00 5.65
C THR A 149 1.79 -14.26 4.79
N ASP A 150 2.83 -15.08 4.90
CA ASP A 150 2.90 -16.35 4.17
C ASP A 150 2.10 -17.45 4.89
N PRO A 151 0.98 -17.95 4.32
CA PRO A 151 0.22 -19.03 4.92
C PRO A 151 0.97 -20.38 4.91
N ASN A 152 1.99 -20.52 4.06
CA ASN A 152 2.84 -21.71 3.97
C ASN A 152 4.00 -21.69 4.98
N ASP A 153 4.22 -20.58 5.70
CA ASP A 153 5.18 -20.49 6.80
C ASP A 153 4.48 -20.74 8.16
N PRO A 154 4.58 -21.96 8.73
CA PRO A 154 3.94 -22.28 10.00
C PRO A 154 4.56 -21.55 11.20
N THR A 155 5.76 -20.96 11.04
CA THR A 155 6.38 -20.15 12.08
C THR A 155 5.81 -18.74 12.13
N GLY A 156 5.06 -18.34 11.10
CA GLY A 156 4.46 -17.02 10.97
C GLY A 156 5.46 -15.87 10.90
N ASN A 157 6.71 -16.13 10.51
CA ASN A 157 7.77 -15.13 10.47
C ASN A 157 7.91 -14.47 9.10
N THR A 158 7.34 -15.08 8.06
CA THR A 158 7.41 -14.58 6.69
C THR A 158 6.29 -13.58 6.42
N VAL A 159 6.69 -12.35 6.15
CA VAL A 159 5.78 -11.22 5.90
C VAL A 159 6.31 -10.38 4.73
N TYR A 160 5.37 -9.88 3.95
CA TYR A 160 5.59 -9.11 2.74
C TYR A 160 4.93 -7.75 2.87
N VAL A 161 5.60 -6.70 2.40
CA VAL A 161 5.04 -5.35 2.27
C VAL A 161 5.30 -4.87 0.86
N VAL A 162 4.27 -4.41 0.17
CA VAL A 162 4.39 -3.88 -1.19
C VAL A 162 4.09 -2.39 -1.19
N TRP A 163 4.82 -1.64 -2.00
CA TRP A 163 4.58 -0.21 -2.24
C TRP A 163 5.02 0.18 -3.65
N ALA A 164 4.69 1.41 -4.05
CA ALA A 164 5.24 2.02 -5.24
C ALA A 164 5.84 3.38 -4.88
N ASP A 165 6.97 3.73 -5.51
CA ASP A 165 7.56 5.06 -5.41
C ASP A 165 8.33 5.42 -6.68
N SER A 166 8.64 6.71 -6.83
CA SER A 166 9.28 7.26 -8.03
C SER A 166 10.79 7.46 -7.83
N ARG A 167 11.47 6.54 -7.12
CA ARG A 167 12.93 6.60 -6.91
C ARG A 167 13.74 6.65 -8.20
N ASN A 168 13.21 6.07 -9.27
CA ASN A 168 13.84 6.02 -10.59
C ASN A 168 13.38 7.15 -11.52
N GLY A 169 12.55 8.08 -11.03
CA GLY A 169 12.18 9.30 -11.74
C GLY A 169 13.31 10.33 -11.74
N SER A 170 13.24 11.32 -12.62
CA SER A 170 14.30 12.32 -12.77
C SER A 170 13.76 13.66 -13.27
N TRP A 171 14.52 14.74 -13.02
CA TRP A 171 14.20 16.04 -13.57
C TRP A 171 14.31 16.03 -15.10
N ASP A 172 13.27 16.52 -15.78
CA ASP A 172 13.22 16.64 -17.23
C ASP A 172 13.16 18.13 -17.63
N PRO A 173 14.22 18.66 -18.28
CA PRO A 173 14.27 20.06 -18.68
C PRO A 173 13.26 20.42 -19.78
N ASP A 174 12.84 19.47 -20.62
CA ASP A 174 11.86 19.71 -21.68
C ASP A 174 10.45 19.83 -21.11
N LEU A 175 10.17 19.12 -20.00
CA LEU A 175 8.94 19.28 -19.24
C LEU A 175 8.98 20.49 -18.29
N GLY A 176 10.19 20.97 -17.96
CA GLY A 176 10.39 21.93 -16.87
C GLY A 176 9.91 21.39 -15.52
N ASN A 177 9.89 20.07 -15.35
CA ASN A 177 9.38 19.37 -14.18
C ASN A 177 9.98 17.95 -14.08
N PHE A 178 9.70 17.22 -12.99
CA PHE A 178 10.06 15.81 -12.88
C PHE A 178 9.26 14.94 -13.86
N ARG A 179 10.00 14.06 -14.55
CA ARG A 179 9.46 12.89 -15.23
C ARG A 179 9.44 11.73 -14.23
N THR A 180 8.24 11.27 -13.91
CA THR A 180 8.06 10.16 -12.99
C THR A 180 8.59 8.86 -13.58
N ASN A 181 8.96 7.94 -12.70
CA ASN A 181 9.14 6.54 -13.03
C ASN A 181 8.81 5.79 -11.75
N SER A 182 7.51 5.68 -11.50
CA SER A 182 6.99 4.99 -10.33
C SER A 182 7.04 3.49 -10.56
N ASP A 183 7.80 2.79 -9.73
CA ASP A 183 8.00 1.34 -9.83
C ASP A 183 7.35 0.64 -8.63
N VAL A 184 6.98 -0.63 -8.77
CA VAL A 184 6.44 -1.44 -7.67
C VAL A 184 7.57 -2.23 -7.00
N PHE A 185 7.67 -2.13 -5.68
CA PHE A 185 8.66 -2.81 -4.86
C PHE A 185 8.01 -3.74 -3.84
N LEU A 186 8.68 -4.84 -3.55
CA LEU A 186 8.29 -5.81 -2.53
C LEU A 186 9.40 -5.91 -1.49
N GLY A 187 9.06 -5.59 -0.25
CA GLY A 187 9.83 -5.91 0.94
C GLY A 187 9.43 -7.30 1.44
N ARG A 188 10.41 -8.15 1.71
CA ARG A 188 10.25 -9.47 2.33
C ARG A 188 11.03 -9.54 3.62
N SER A 189 10.39 -10.00 4.69
CA SER A 189 11.03 -10.41 5.93
C SER A 189 10.76 -11.89 6.18
N ALA A 190 11.74 -12.61 6.71
CA ALA A 190 11.62 -14.02 7.12
C ALA A 190 11.94 -14.22 8.62
N ASP A 191 12.15 -13.13 9.36
CA ASP A 191 12.53 -13.13 10.77
C ASP A 191 11.49 -12.44 11.66
N GLY A 192 10.26 -12.35 11.16
CA GLY A 192 9.14 -11.76 11.87
C GLY A 192 9.15 -10.23 11.84
N GLY A 193 9.59 -9.64 10.74
CA GLY A 193 9.56 -8.20 10.47
C GLY A 193 10.74 -7.42 11.06
N MET A 194 11.80 -8.08 11.52
CA MET A 194 12.96 -7.40 12.12
C MET A 194 13.92 -6.89 11.04
N THR A 195 14.15 -7.68 9.99
CA THR A 195 14.95 -7.30 8.83
C THR A 195 14.19 -7.52 7.53
N TRP A 196 14.54 -6.73 6.51
CA TRP A 196 13.83 -6.68 5.24
C TRP A 196 14.82 -6.73 4.07
N SER A 197 14.49 -7.56 3.08
CA SER A 197 15.09 -7.53 1.74
C SER A 197 14.10 -6.90 0.78
N VAL A 198 14.56 -6.00 -0.08
CA VAL A 198 13.71 -5.26 -1.02
C VAL A 198 14.10 -5.59 -2.44
N LEU A 199 13.10 -5.86 -3.29
CA LEU A 199 13.28 -6.13 -4.72
C LEU A 199 12.23 -5.38 -5.56
N PRO A 200 12.54 -5.02 -6.82
CA PRO A 200 11.55 -4.52 -7.76
C PRO A 200 10.66 -5.67 -8.25
N VAL A 201 9.34 -5.46 -8.21
CA VAL A 201 8.32 -6.35 -8.80
C VAL A 201 8.07 -5.97 -10.25
N ASP A 202 7.98 -4.67 -10.52
CA ASP A 202 7.85 -4.10 -11.85
C ASP A 202 8.63 -2.79 -11.92
N SER A 203 9.45 -2.67 -12.95
CA SER A 203 10.22 -1.47 -13.28
C SER A 203 10.09 -1.12 -14.77
N SER A 204 8.92 -1.46 -15.34
CA SER A 204 8.61 -1.19 -16.73
C SER A 204 8.51 0.32 -16.95
N LEU A 205 8.90 0.78 -18.15
CA LEU A 205 8.73 2.17 -18.54
C LEU A 205 7.30 2.68 -18.29
N ASN A 206 7.18 3.98 -18.08
CA ASN A 206 6.00 4.68 -17.57
C ASN A 206 5.89 4.57 -16.04
N ASP A 207 4.73 4.22 -15.49
CA ASP A 207 4.52 4.20 -14.04
C ASP A 207 3.61 3.04 -13.65
N GLN A 208 3.91 2.42 -12.52
CA GLN A 208 3.10 1.45 -11.82
C GLN A 208 2.77 1.99 -10.42
N PHE A 209 1.53 1.79 -9.96
CA PHE A 209 1.03 2.44 -8.75
C PHE A 209 -0.12 1.67 -8.08
N PHE A 210 -0.41 2.04 -6.83
CA PHE A 210 -1.41 1.40 -5.95
C PHE A 210 -1.34 -0.14 -5.92
N PRO A 211 -0.16 -0.70 -5.56
CA PRO A 211 -0.01 -2.15 -5.49
C PRO A 211 -0.72 -2.76 -4.28
N TRP A 212 -1.03 -4.05 -4.40
CA TRP A 212 -1.59 -4.90 -3.35
C TRP A 212 -0.94 -6.28 -3.42
N VAL A 213 -0.60 -6.86 -2.27
CA VAL A 213 0.03 -8.17 -2.16
C VAL A 213 -0.91 -9.17 -1.49
N ALA A 214 -0.92 -10.40 -1.99
CA ALA A 214 -1.55 -11.55 -1.36
C ALA A 214 -0.67 -12.79 -1.56
N VAL A 215 -0.70 -13.73 -0.62
CA VAL A 215 0.10 -14.96 -0.70
C VAL A 215 -0.82 -16.16 -0.81
N ALA A 216 -0.58 -17.00 -1.81
CA ALA A 216 -1.30 -18.23 -2.05
C ALA A 216 -0.96 -19.30 -1.01
N PRO A 217 -1.81 -20.32 -0.82
CA PRO A 217 -1.54 -21.41 0.13
C PRO A 217 -0.23 -22.17 -0.09
N ASP A 218 0.31 -22.16 -1.31
CA ASP A 218 1.59 -22.80 -1.67
C ASP A 218 2.81 -21.89 -1.48
N GLY A 219 2.62 -20.66 -0.98
CA GLY A 219 3.66 -19.65 -0.79
C GLY A 219 3.93 -18.78 -2.02
N ARG A 220 3.19 -18.94 -3.13
CA ARG A 220 3.28 -18.01 -4.26
C ARG A 220 2.81 -16.62 -3.85
N VAL A 221 3.62 -15.60 -4.14
CA VAL A 221 3.30 -14.21 -3.83
C VAL A 221 2.72 -13.55 -5.06
N ASP A 222 1.49 -13.08 -4.95
CA ASP A 222 0.77 -12.38 -6.01
C ASP A 222 0.80 -10.89 -5.69
N VAL A 223 1.10 -10.04 -6.68
CA VAL A 223 1.13 -8.58 -6.56
C VAL A 223 0.31 -7.97 -7.69
N GLY A 224 -0.83 -7.34 -7.35
CA GLY A 224 -1.70 -6.65 -8.29
C GLY A 224 -1.49 -5.13 -8.22
N TYR A 225 -1.49 -4.43 -9.36
CA TYR A 225 -1.22 -2.99 -9.41
C TYR A 225 -1.77 -2.33 -10.67
N MET A 226 -2.00 -1.02 -10.60
CA MET A 226 -2.33 -0.20 -11.75
C MET A 226 -1.07 0.02 -12.59
N ASP A 227 -1.19 -0.09 -13.92
CA ASP A 227 -0.01 -0.16 -14.79
C ASP A 227 -0.15 0.73 -16.03
N ARG A 228 0.69 1.77 -16.11
CA ARG A 228 0.77 2.69 -17.25
C ARG A 228 1.75 2.23 -18.32
N ALA A 229 2.45 1.09 -18.16
CA ALA A 229 3.34 0.57 -19.21
C ALA A 229 2.58 0.26 -20.52
N TYR A 230 1.25 0.10 -20.44
CA TYR A 230 0.38 -0.09 -21.59
C TYR A 230 -0.07 1.22 -22.26
N SER A 231 0.15 2.38 -21.63
CA SER A 231 -0.12 3.69 -22.22
C SER A 231 0.87 3.98 -23.35
N ALA A 232 0.44 4.72 -24.38
CA ALA A 232 1.32 5.04 -25.51
C ALA A 232 2.49 5.96 -25.10
N SER A 233 2.31 6.76 -24.05
CA SER A 233 3.37 7.59 -23.45
C SER A 233 3.01 8.04 -22.04
N GLN A 234 4.00 8.51 -21.27
CA GLN A 234 3.77 9.17 -19.97
C GLN A 234 2.97 10.48 -20.08
N ALA A 235 2.89 11.10 -21.25
CA ALA A 235 2.05 12.28 -21.43
C ALA A 235 0.55 11.91 -21.44
N GLU A 236 0.22 10.65 -21.71
CA GLU A 236 -1.15 10.15 -21.69
C GLU A 236 -1.44 9.48 -20.33
N CYS A 237 -2.43 10.02 -19.62
CA CYS A 237 -2.87 9.47 -18.36
C CYS A 237 -3.85 8.30 -18.59
N ARG A 238 -3.31 7.15 -18.97
CA ARG A 238 -4.07 5.90 -19.09
C ARG A 238 -3.37 4.76 -18.38
N TYR A 239 -4.16 3.84 -17.83
CA TYR A 239 -3.65 2.71 -17.05
C TYR A 239 -4.45 1.44 -17.30
N GLY A 240 -3.77 0.31 -17.27
CA GLY A 240 -4.38 -1.02 -17.17
C GLY A 240 -4.21 -1.58 -15.76
N TYR A 241 -4.42 -2.89 -15.62
CA TYR A 241 -4.19 -3.62 -14.38
C TYR A 241 -3.32 -4.85 -14.63
N SER A 242 -2.24 -4.95 -13.87
CA SER A 242 -1.27 -6.04 -13.97
C SER A 242 -1.28 -6.88 -12.70
N LEU A 243 -1.04 -8.18 -12.87
CA LEU A 243 -0.80 -9.14 -11.81
C LEU A 243 0.57 -9.78 -12.04
N THR A 244 1.47 -9.62 -11.08
CA THR A 244 2.79 -10.27 -11.08
C THR A 244 2.83 -11.35 -10.02
N ARG A 245 3.16 -12.58 -10.44
CA ARG A 245 3.31 -13.74 -9.58
C ARG A 245 4.78 -14.03 -9.34
N LEU A 246 5.17 -14.15 -8.09
CA LEU A 246 6.53 -14.35 -7.62
C LEU A 246 6.62 -15.66 -6.84
N THR A 247 7.74 -16.35 -6.98
CA THR A 247 8.11 -17.49 -6.13
C THR A 247 9.51 -17.29 -5.58
N PHE A 248 9.75 -17.77 -4.36
CA PHE A 248 11.05 -17.69 -3.70
C PHE A 248 11.66 -19.09 -3.55
N SER A 249 12.98 -19.17 -3.63
CA SER A 249 13.73 -20.39 -3.31
C SER A 249 13.70 -20.64 -1.79
N ALA A 250 14.17 -21.81 -1.36
CA ALA A 250 14.35 -22.11 0.06
C ALA A 250 15.37 -21.18 0.76
N SER A 251 16.33 -20.61 0.01
CA SER A 251 17.26 -19.59 0.52
C SER A 251 16.62 -18.20 0.65
N GLY A 252 15.40 -18.01 0.13
CA GLY A 252 14.68 -16.74 0.14
C GLY A 252 14.98 -15.84 -1.06
N ASP A 253 15.74 -16.32 -2.04
CA ASP A 253 16.03 -15.59 -3.28
C ASP A 253 14.84 -15.67 -4.25
N LEU A 254 14.66 -14.63 -5.08
CA LEU A 254 13.62 -14.63 -6.11
C LEU A 254 13.92 -15.74 -7.14
N ALA A 255 13.02 -16.71 -7.25
CA ALA A 255 13.17 -17.85 -8.16
C ALA A 255 12.41 -17.65 -9.48
N SER A 256 11.24 -17.01 -9.46
CA SER A 256 10.49 -16.67 -10.67
C SER A 256 9.67 -15.39 -10.49
N SER A 257 9.44 -14.68 -11.59
CA SER A 257 8.56 -13.51 -11.69
C SER A 257 7.82 -13.57 -13.01
N VAL A 258 6.48 -13.59 -12.96
CA VAL A 258 5.61 -13.70 -14.14
C VAL A 258 4.52 -12.63 -14.07
N LYS A 259 4.60 -11.65 -14.98
CA LYS A 259 3.61 -10.59 -15.13
C LYS A 259 2.52 -10.98 -16.13
N SER A 260 1.27 -10.67 -15.81
CA SER A 260 0.09 -10.84 -16.67
C SER A 260 -0.79 -9.61 -16.63
N ARG A 261 -1.35 -9.21 -17.78
CA ARG A 261 -2.35 -8.15 -17.88
C ARG A 261 -3.74 -8.73 -17.63
N LEU A 262 -4.54 -8.09 -16.76
CA LEU A 262 -5.88 -8.56 -16.40
C LEU A 262 -7.01 -7.75 -17.04
N ASP A 263 -6.77 -6.50 -17.42
CA ASP A 263 -7.76 -5.68 -18.10
C ASP A 263 -7.88 -6.04 -19.60
N SER A 264 -9.05 -5.74 -20.18
CA SER A 264 -9.28 -5.89 -21.63
C SER A 264 -9.11 -4.59 -22.42
N SER A 265 -8.92 -3.46 -21.73
CA SER A 265 -8.69 -2.13 -22.32
C SER A 265 -8.23 -1.16 -21.23
N LEU A 266 -7.67 -0.01 -21.60
CA LEU A 266 -7.13 0.95 -20.63
C LEU A 266 -8.22 1.85 -20.03
N SER A 267 -8.10 2.12 -18.74
CA SER A 267 -8.85 3.15 -18.03
C SER A 267 -8.37 4.54 -18.46
N ASP A 268 -9.32 5.46 -18.56
CA ASP A 268 -9.09 6.87 -18.84
C ASP A 268 -9.74 7.70 -17.71
N PRO A 269 -8.96 8.36 -16.83
CA PRO A 269 -9.49 9.18 -15.74
C PRO A 269 -10.48 10.26 -16.18
N GLY A 270 -10.46 10.67 -17.46
CA GLY A 270 -11.43 11.61 -18.00
C GLY A 270 -12.85 11.03 -18.15
N ASN A 271 -13.03 9.72 -18.02
CA ASN A 271 -14.34 9.05 -18.08
C ASN A 271 -15.10 9.07 -16.75
N SER A 272 -14.48 9.55 -15.67
CA SER A 272 -15.13 9.69 -14.36
C SER A 272 -16.14 10.84 -14.35
N PHE A 273 -17.34 10.57 -13.89
CA PHE A 273 -18.37 11.61 -13.72
C PHE A 273 -18.02 12.55 -12.55
N TRP A 274 -17.53 12.01 -11.44
CA TRP A 274 -17.39 12.76 -10.19
C TRP A 274 -16.24 13.76 -10.18
N PHE A 275 -15.23 13.54 -11.03
CA PHE A 275 -13.95 14.22 -10.91
C PHE A 275 -13.50 14.92 -12.20
N GLY A 276 -14.35 14.91 -13.24
CA GLY A 276 -14.17 15.69 -14.47
C GLY A 276 -12.99 15.22 -15.34
N THR A 277 -12.59 16.09 -16.28
CA THR A 277 -11.51 15.80 -17.23
C THR A 277 -10.16 15.68 -16.54
N ASN A 278 -9.46 14.56 -16.75
CA ASN A 278 -8.20 14.23 -16.07
C ASN A 278 -8.36 14.32 -14.54
N SER A 279 -9.26 13.49 -14.03
CA SER A 279 -9.68 13.42 -12.62
C SER A 279 -8.56 13.65 -11.59
N ALA A 280 -8.83 14.49 -10.59
CA ALA A 280 -7.96 14.66 -9.41
C ALA A 280 -8.02 13.45 -8.45
N PHE A 281 -8.92 12.48 -8.68
CA PHE A 281 -9.09 11.30 -7.84
C PHE A 281 -9.71 10.11 -8.59
N ILE A 282 -9.00 8.99 -8.65
CA ILE A 282 -9.48 7.76 -9.32
C ILE A 282 -9.88 6.67 -8.32
N GLY A 283 -10.20 7.06 -7.07
CA GLY A 283 -10.13 6.13 -5.95
C GLY A 283 -8.69 5.92 -5.50
N ASP A 284 -8.50 5.48 -4.25
CA ASP A 284 -7.17 5.08 -3.79
C ASP A 284 -6.92 3.57 -3.98
N TYR A 285 -7.94 2.76 -4.20
CA TYR A 285 -7.88 1.34 -3.82
C TYR A 285 -7.92 0.41 -5.03
N SER A 286 -6.89 -0.43 -5.14
CA SER A 286 -6.97 -1.74 -5.77
C SER A 286 -6.75 -2.80 -4.70
N ALA A 287 -7.22 -4.03 -4.93
CA ALA A 287 -7.00 -5.13 -4.03
C ALA A 287 -6.93 -6.46 -4.78
N ILE A 288 -6.14 -7.39 -4.26
CA ILE A 288 -6.19 -8.79 -4.65
C ILE A 288 -6.39 -9.70 -3.42
N ALA A 289 -6.99 -10.85 -3.64
CA ALA A 289 -7.09 -11.93 -2.66
C ALA A 289 -6.83 -13.27 -3.36
N VAL A 290 -6.21 -14.22 -2.65
CA VAL A 290 -6.00 -15.58 -3.17
C VAL A 290 -6.92 -16.54 -2.41
N ASP A 291 -7.66 -17.36 -3.15
CA ASP A 291 -8.52 -18.38 -2.54
C ASP A 291 -7.76 -19.66 -2.15
N THR A 292 -8.44 -20.58 -1.47
CA THR A 292 -7.85 -21.84 -1.02
C THR A 292 -7.43 -22.77 -2.16
N GLY A 293 -7.93 -22.55 -3.39
CA GLY A 293 -7.50 -23.24 -4.59
C GLY A 293 -6.29 -22.59 -5.28
N GLY A 294 -5.77 -21.49 -4.73
CA GLY A 294 -4.64 -20.76 -5.28
C GLY A 294 -4.99 -19.81 -6.42
N ARG A 295 -6.28 -19.48 -6.63
CA ARG A 295 -6.69 -18.54 -7.68
C ARG A 295 -6.71 -17.10 -7.15
N THR A 296 -6.29 -16.15 -7.98
CA THR A 296 -6.21 -14.74 -7.61
C THR A 296 -7.47 -14.00 -8.04
N TRP A 297 -8.15 -13.36 -7.10
CA TRP A 297 -9.27 -12.45 -7.32
C TRP A 297 -8.74 -11.02 -7.25
N ALA A 298 -8.87 -10.25 -8.33
CA ALA A 298 -8.47 -8.86 -8.39
C ALA A 298 -9.67 -7.92 -8.43
N LEU A 299 -9.54 -6.73 -7.86
CA LEU A 299 -10.48 -5.62 -7.93
C LEU A 299 -9.71 -4.30 -8.09
N TRP A 300 -10.11 -3.48 -9.06
CA TRP A 300 -9.49 -2.17 -9.27
C TRP A 300 -10.51 -1.13 -9.73
N THR A 301 -10.21 0.16 -9.51
CA THR A 301 -10.98 1.25 -10.12
C THR A 301 -10.80 1.23 -11.63
N ASP A 302 -11.91 1.14 -12.33
CA ASP A 302 -11.97 1.02 -13.77
C ASP A 302 -12.68 2.23 -14.38
N GLU A 303 -12.03 2.89 -15.33
CA GLU A 303 -12.53 4.11 -15.96
C GLU A 303 -12.49 3.97 -17.49
N ARG A 304 -12.74 2.76 -17.99
CA ARG A 304 -12.65 2.43 -19.42
C ARG A 304 -13.88 2.86 -20.21
N ALA A 305 -15.02 2.96 -19.53
CA ALA A 305 -16.29 3.34 -20.11
C ALA A 305 -16.71 4.71 -19.57
N PRO A 306 -17.10 5.66 -20.44
CA PRO A 306 -17.64 6.95 -20.01
C PRO A 306 -18.90 6.75 -19.16
N VAL A 307 -18.98 7.45 -18.03
CA VAL A 307 -20.20 7.49 -17.23
C VAL A 307 -21.00 8.74 -17.60
N SER A 308 -22.23 8.55 -18.11
CA SER A 308 -23.05 9.67 -18.59
C SER A 308 -23.62 10.50 -17.45
N GLU A 309 -23.75 11.81 -17.65
CA GLU A 309 -24.42 12.74 -16.72
C GLU A 309 -25.88 12.36 -16.38
N ALA A 310 -26.53 11.55 -17.23
CA ALA A 310 -27.91 11.10 -17.03
C ALA A 310 -28.07 10.01 -15.96
N ASP A 311 -26.98 9.35 -15.52
CA ASP A 311 -27.01 8.28 -14.51
C ASP A 311 -26.26 8.72 -13.24
N LEU A 312 -26.90 9.58 -12.44
CA LEU A 312 -26.37 10.13 -11.18
C LEU A 312 -26.09 9.07 -10.09
N ARG A 313 -26.36 7.78 -10.35
CA ARG A 313 -26.11 6.68 -9.40
C ARG A 313 -24.81 5.94 -9.69
N ARG A 314 -24.15 6.21 -10.82
CA ARG A 314 -22.87 5.63 -11.21
C ARG A 314 -21.90 6.77 -11.42
N GLY A 315 -20.64 6.60 -11.05
CA GLY A 315 -19.64 7.62 -11.39
C GLY A 315 -18.22 7.13 -11.57
N GLN A 316 -17.91 5.91 -11.13
CA GLN A 316 -16.72 5.14 -11.50
C GLN A 316 -17.11 3.66 -11.57
N HIS A 317 -16.43 2.87 -12.39
CA HIS A 317 -16.61 1.42 -12.40
C HIS A 317 -15.57 0.76 -11.49
N ALA A 318 -15.89 -0.44 -11.02
CA ALA A 318 -14.92 -1.35 -10.44
C ALA A 318 -15.03 -2.66 -11.21
N VAL A 319 -13.89 -3.23 -11.61
CA VAL A 319 -13.85 -4.49 -12.36
C VAL A 319 -13.14 -5.52 -11.52
N ALA A 320 -13.69 -6.74 -11.55
CA ALA A 320 -13.05 -7.90 -10.95
C ALA A 320 -12.58 -8.89 -12.01
N ALA A 321 -11.44 -9.52 -11.77
CA ALA A 321 -10.92 -10.59 -12.61
C ALA A 321 -10.50 -11.79 -11.76
N LEU A 322 -10.67 -12.99 -12.31
CA LEU A 322 -10.18 -14.23 -11.74
C LEU A 322 -9.01 -14.73 -12.58
N ALA A 323 -7.82 -14.77 -11.99
CA ALA A 323 -6.65 -15.39 -12.59
C ALA A 323 -6.52 -16.82 -12.04
N PRO A 324 -6.66 -17.87 -12.88
CA PRO A 324 -6.50 -19.25 -12.45
C PRO A 324 -5.07 -19.56 -12.02
#